data_AF-A0A550GJM4-F1
#
_entry.id   AF-A0A550GJM4-F1
#
_cell.length_a   1.000
_cell.length_b   1.000
_cell.length_c   1.000
_cell.angle_alpha   90.00
_cell.angle_beta   90.00
_cell.angle_gamma   90.00
#
_symmetry.space_group_name_H-M   'P 1'
#
loop_
_entity.id
_entity.type
_entity.pdbx_description
1 polymer ?
#
loop_
_entity_poly.entity_id
_entity_poly.type
_entity_poly.pdbx_seq_one_letter_code
_entity_poly.pdbx_strand_id
1 'polypeptide(L)'
;MRKRSAHAPNINWRKKKLLKLSKKEIEDFIAKINFTKGNGLVPVIVQDRSNNRVLMQAYMNKEALRLTLSSAKMHFWSRTKNRIWKKGEESKHYSIMENAILDCDDDSILFKVQQIGTVCHTGEETCFYKPIKPEEKTVVDSRMLERLFEVIKERIRNPNESSYVSRLANKGEDAILQKVGEEAVELILALKSNKPEESTYEAADVIFHILVSFAHKGYRLNSIFEELEQRHKSKTLIPQN
;
A
#
# COMPACT_ATOMS: atom_id res chain seq x y z
N MET A 1 -3.36 -31.09 -29.33
CA MET A 1 -3.13 -31.37 -27.89
C MET A 1 -2.36 -30.19 -27.31
N ARG A 2 -2.73 -29.42 -26.28
CA ARG A 2 -3.77 -29.42 -25.25
C ARG A 2 -4.23 -27.96 -25.07
N LYS A 3 -5.54 -27.70 -25.01
CA LYS A 3 -6.11 -26.41 -24.58
C LYS A 3 -5.67 -26.14 -23.14
N ARG A 4 -5.00 -25.00 -22.86
CA ARG A 4 -4.88 -24.45 -21.51
C ARG A 4 -5.54 -23.08 -21.50
N SER A 5 -6.79 -23.08 -21.05
CA SER A 5 -7.52 -21.88 -20.66
C SER A 5 -6.82 -21.24 -19.46
N ALA A 6 -6.15 -20.11 -19.68
CA ALA A 6 -5.71 -19.23 -18.59
C ALA A 6 -6.85 -18.25 -18.30
N HIS A 7 -7.68 -18.60 -17.32
CA HIS A 7 -8.64 -17.68 -16.73
C HIS A 7 -7.89 -16.52 -16.07
N ALA A 8 -8.19 -15.29 -16.50
CA ALA A 8 -7.78 -14.09 -15.78
C ALA A 8 -8.38 -14.08 -14.36
N PRO A 9 -7.62 -13.75 -13.30
CA PRO A 9 -8.20 -13.57 -11.98
C PRO A 9 -8.96 -12.24 -11.94
N ASN A 10 -10.26 -12.37 -11.72
CA ASN A 10 -11.26 -11.33 -11.56
C ASN A 10 -11.03 -10.58 -10.22
N ILE A 11 -10.27 -9.46 -10.20
CA ILE A 11 -10.02 -8.70 -8.98
C ILE A 11 -11.20 -7.77 -8.70
N ASN A 12 -12.20 -8.36 -8.05
CA ASN A 12 -13.33 -7.67 -7.43
C ASN A 12 -12.89 -7.20 -6.03
N TRP A 13 -12.73 -5.89 -5.83
CA TRP A 13 -12.24 -5.31 -4.56
C TRP A 13 -13.18 -5.55 -3.37
N ARG A 14 -14.46 -5.86 -3.61
CA ARG A 14 -15.40 -6.33 -2.56
C ARG A 14 -15.20 -7.79 -2.16
N LYS A 15 -14.29 -8.52 -2.81
CA LYS A 15 -14.00 -9.95 -2.58
C LYS A 15 -12.61 -10.22 -1.99
N LYS A 16 -11.87 -9.23 -1.47
CA LYS A 16 -10.67 -9.56 -0.67
C LYS A 16 -11.15 -10.29 0.59
N LYS A 17 -10.90 -11.60 0.63
CA LYS A 17 -11.31 -12.46 1.73
C LYS A 17 -10.61 -11.92 2.98
N LEU A 18 -11.37 -11.46 3.97
CA LEU A 18 -10.82 -11.12 5.29
C LEU A 18 -9.87 -12.22 5.73
N LEU A 19 -8.77 -11.86 6.40
CA LEU A 19 -7.90 -12.86 7.00
C LEU A 19 -8.77 -13.75 7.91
N LYS A 20 -8.75 -15.05 7.65
CA LYS A 20 -9.47 -16.05 8.45
C LYS A 20 -8.44 -16.95 9.09
N LEU A 21 -8.29 -16.79 10.40
CA LEU A 21 -7.50 -17.69 11.24
C LEU A 21 -8.42 -18.75 11.84
N SER A 22 -7.95 -19.98 11.91
CA SER A 22 -8.59 -21.04 12.68
C SER A 22 -8.49 -20.74 14.18
N LYS A 23 -9.39 -21.33 14.98
CA LYS A 23 -9.33 -21.20 16.45
C LYS A 23 -7.96 -21.60 17.00
N LYS A 24 -7.34 -22.64 16.43
CA LYS A 24 -6.01 -23.10 16.85
C LYS A 24 -4.92 -22.05 16.59
N GLU A 25 -4.86 -21.48 15.39
CA GLU A 25 -3.88 -20.43 15.06
C GLU A 25 -4.04 -19.20 15.96
N ILE A 26 -5.27 -18.83 16.31
CA ILE A 26 -5.57 -17.73 17.22
C ILE A 26 -5.01 -18.02 18.62
N GLU A 27 -5.32 -19.18 19.20
CA GLU A 27 -4.85 -19.53 20.54
C GLU A 27 -3.33 -19.72 20.57
N ASP A 28 -2.73 -20.34 19.54
CA ASP A 28 -1.28 -20.53 19.43
C ASP A 28 -0.54 -19.18 19.36
N PHE A 29 -1.10 -18.19 18.66
CA PHE A 29 -0.54 -16.83 18.62
C PHE A 29 -0.70 -16.12 19.97
N ILE A 30 -1.88 -16.19 20.58
CA ILE A 30 -2.16 -15.59 21.89
C ILE A 30 -1.25 -16.16 22.99
N ALA A 31 -0.92 -17.46 22.91
CA ALA A 31 -0.09 -18.15 23.90
C ALA A 31 1.36 -17.66 23.94
N LYS A 32 1.87 -17.07 22.85
CA LYS A 32 3.23 -16.52 22.78
C LYS A 32 3.38 -15.20 23.54
N ILE A 33 2.30 -14.45 23.69
CA ILE A 33 2.35 -13.06 24.15
C ILE A 33 2.54 -12.96 25.66
N ASN A 34 3.48 -12.13 26.08
CA ASN A 34 3.75 -11.83 27.48
C ASN A 34 2.81 -10.75 28.04
N PHE A 35 1.54 -11.13 28.25
CA PHE A 35 0.57 -10.24 28.89
C PHE A 35 0.94 -9.86 30.34
N THR A 36 1.72 -10.70 31.03
CA THR A 36 2.08 -10.49 32.44
C THR A 36 2.95 -9.24 32.60
N LYS A 37 3.91 -9.00 31.69
CA LYS A 37 4.79 -7.81 31.70
C LYS A 37 4.00 -6.49 31.62
N GLY A 38 2.84 -6.51 30.97
CA GLY A 38 1.92 -5.37 30.87
C GLY A 38 0.69 -5.43 31.77
N ASN A 39 0.71 -6.21 32.86
CA ASN A 39 -0.40 -6.36 33.80
C ASN A 39 -1.72 -6.80 33.14
N GLY A 40 -1.66 -7.80 32.25
CA GLY A 40 -2.80 -8.34 31.51
C GLY A 40 -3.13 -7.58 30.22
N LEU A 41 -2.35 -6.55 29.89
CA LEU A 41 -2.47 -5.76 28.66
C LEU A 41 -1.21 -5.86 27.81
N VAL A 42 -1.37 -5.69 26.50
CA VAL A 42 -0.28 -5.60 25.53
C VAL A 42 -0.42 -4.32 24.71
N PRO A 43 0.64 -3.50 24.55
CA PRO A 43 0.65 -2.40 23.59
C PRO A 43 0.54 -2.93 22.16
N VAL A 44 -0.30 -2.29 21.36
CA VAL A 44 -0.48 -2.62 19.95
C VAL A 44 -0.29 -1.38 19.09
N ILE A 45 0.51 -1.51 18.03
CA ILE A 45 0.76 -0.49 17.03
C ILE A 45 -0.05 -0.85 15.79
N VAL A 46 -0.81 0.10 15.27
CA VAL A 46 -1.60 -0.08 14.05
C VAL A 46 -0.95 0.68 12.92
N GLN A 47 -0.62 -0.01 11.84
CA GLN A 47 0.07 0.57 10.69
C GLN A 47 -0.69 0.26 9.39
N ASP A 48 -0.86 1.27 8.55
CA ASP A 48 -1.50 1.08 7.26
C ASP A 48 -0.59 0.26 6.34
N ARG A 49 -1.11 -0.83 5.78
CA ARG A 49 -0.36 -1.72 4.91
C ARG A 49 0.06 -1.07 3.59
N SER A 50 -0.73 -0.10 3.09
CA SER A 50 -0.54 0.52 1.78
C SER A 50 0.63 1.49 1.74
N ASN A 51 0.91 2.19 2.84
CA ASN A 51 1.92 3.25 2.89
C ASN A 51 2.88 3.13 4.07
N ASN A 52 2.73 2.10 4.92
CA ASN A 52 3.48 1.88 6.15
C ASN A 52 3.41 3.02 7.17
N ARG A 53 2.41 3.91 7.08
CA ARG A 53 2.20 4.95 8.09
C ARG A 53 1.67 4.33 9.37
N VAL A 54 2.26 4.69 10.51
CA VAL A 54 1.71 4.36 11.83
C VAL A 54 0.44 5.19 12.05
N LEU A 55 -0.68 4.52 12.27
CA LEU A 55 -2.01 5.11 12.40
C LEU A 55 -2.34 5.44 13.85
N MET A 56 -2.12 4.50 14.77
CA MET A 56 -2.39 4.70 16.19
C MET A 56 -1.66 3.66 17.05
N GLN A 57 -1.54 3.96 18.35
CA GLN A 57 -1.19 3.00 19.39
C GLN A 57 -2.38 2.83 20.34
N ALA A 58 -2.61 1.61 20.78
CA ALA A 58 -3.63 1.28 21.78
C ALA A 58 -3.19 0.07 22.62
N TYR A 59 -4.05 -0.38 23.53
CA TYR A 59 -3.82 -1.58 24.34
C TYR A 59 -4.87 -2.62 24.03
N MET A 60 -4.51 -3.89 24.14
CA MET A 60 -5.45 -5.02 24.11
C MET A 60 -5.25 -5.86 25.37
N ASN A 61 -6.35 -6.35 25.94
CA ASN A 61 -6.29 -7.54 26.79
C ASN A 61 -6.42 -8.79 25.91
N LYS A 62 -6.27 -9.97 26.52
CA LYS A 62 -6.36 -11.26 25.80
C LYS A 62 -7.66 -11.41 24.99
N GLU A 63 -8.78 -10.90 25.50
CA GLU A 63 -10.08 -11.01 24.82
C GLU A 63 -10.26 -10.04 23.65
N ALA A 64 -9.82 -8.79 23.78
CA ALA A 64 -9.80 -7.84 22.65
C ALA A 64 -8.92 -8.35 21.50
N LEU A 65 -7.80 -8.99 21.82
CA LEU A 65 -6.94 -9.63 20.82
C LEU A 65 -7.66 -10.80 20.13
N ARG A 66 -8.30 -11.69 20.89
CA ARG A 66 -9.09 -12.81 20.33
C ARG A 66 -10.20 -12.33 19.39
N LEU A 67 -10.94 -11.29 19.77
CA LEU A 67 -11.97 -10.67 18.92
C LEU A 67 -11.38 -10.07 17.64
N THR A 68 -10.20 -9.45 17.74
CA THR A 68 -9.49 -8.91 16.57
C THR A 68 -9.08 -10.02 15.60
N LEU A 69 -8.43 -11.07 16.10
CA LEU A 69 -7.93 -12.17 15.28
C LEU A 69 -9.04 -13.01 14.62
N SER A 70 -10.19 -13.15 15.30
CA SER A 70 -11.35 -13.90 14.81
C SER A 70 -12.21 -13.11 13.81
N SER A 71 -12.38 -11.80 14.02
CA SER A 71 -13.25 -10.96 13.18
C SER A 71 -12.53 -10.19 12.07
N ALA A 72 -11.19 -10.14 12.13
CA ALA A 72 -10.34 -9.26 11.34
C ALA A 72 -10.69 -7.76 11.45
N LYS A 73 -11.45 -7.34 12.46
CA LYS A 73 -11.71 -5.93 12.78
C LYS A 73 -11.01 -5.59 14.08
N MET A 74 -10.34 -4.43 14.13
CA MET A 74 -9.60 -4.05 15.33
C MET A 74 -10.53 -3.81 16.53
N HIS A 75 -10.28 -4.54 17.62
CA HIS A 75 -10.89 -4.37 18.95
C HIS A 75 -9.80 -4.01 19.94
N PHE A 76 -10.05 -3.04 20.80
CA PHE A 76 -9.07 -2.55 21.77
C PHE A 76 -9.66 -2.59 23.18
N TRP A 77 -8.78 -2.54 24.17
CA TRP A 77 -9.13 -2.35 25.58
C TRP A 77 -9.01 -0.87 25.96
N SER A 78 -10.10 -0.28 26.44
CA SER A 78 -10.06 1.05 27.04
C SER A 78 -9.58 0.94 28.48
N ARG A 79 -8.36 1.40 28.75
CA ARG A 79 -7.80 1.43 30.12
C ARG A 79 -8.57 2.33 31.08
N THR A 80 -9.22 3.37 30.56
CA THR A 80 -10.00 4.32 31.37
C THR A 80 -11.43 3.85 31.60
N LYS A 81 -12.08 3.25 30.58
CA LYS A 81 -13.47 2.76 30.68
C LYS A 81 -13.57 1.28 31.08
N ASN A 82 -12.43 0.61 31.28
CA ASN A 82 -12.31 -0.80 31.66
C ASN A 82 -13.18 -1.75 30.83
N ARG A 83 -13.22 -1.53 29.50
CA ARG A 83 -14.07 -2.28 28.58
C ARG A 83 -13.43 -2.44 27.20
N ILE A 84 -13.84 -3.47 26.47
CA ILE A 84 -13.51 -3.64 25.06
C ILE A 84 -14.31 -2.64 24.23
N TRP A 85 -13.70 -2.11 23.17
CA TRP A 85 -14.40 -1.32 22.16
C TRP A 85 -13.89 -1.68 20.76
N LYS A 86 -14.75 -1.55 19.76
CA LYS A 86 -14.45 -1.89 18.37
C LYS A 86 -14.19 -0.62 17.56
N LYS A 87 -13.05 -0.57 16.86
CA LYS A 87 -12.71 0.60 16.03
C LYS A 87 -13.71 0.76 14.89
N GLY A 88 -14.30 1.95 14.79
CA GLY A 88 -15.28 2.28 13.75
C GLY A 88 -16.71 1.81 14.05
N GLU A 89 -17.01 1.30 15.25
CA GLU A 89 -18.38 0.92 15.62
C GLU A 89 -19.37 2.09 15.47
N GLU A 90 -18.99 3.24 16.01
CA GLU A 90 -19.75 4.50 15.93
C GLU A 90 -19.48 5.23 14.61
N SER A 91 -18.21 5.55 14.32
CA SER A 91 -17.83 6.39 13.17
C SER A 91 -17.88 5.71 11.80
N LYS A 92 -18.06 4.38 11.75
CA LYS A 92 -17.91 3.53 10.54
C LYS A 92 -16.52 3.57 9.88
N HIS A 93 -15.53 4.20 10.52
CA HIS A 93 -14.14 4.18 10.07
C HIS A 93 -13.39 2.99 10.68
N TYR A 94 -13.45 1.85 9.98
CA TYR A 94 -12.89 0.58 10.44
C TYR A 94 -11.40 0.43 10.08
N SER A 95 -10.67 -0.29 10.92
CA SER A 95 -9.34 -0.82 10.60
C SER A 95 -9.47 -2.32 10.42
N ILE A 96 -9.21 -2.82 9.21
CA ILE A 96 -9.35 -4.23 8.85
C ILE A 96 -7.97 -4.89 8.92
N MET A 97 -7.83 -5.88 9.78
CA MET A 97 -6.56 -6.56 10.05
C MET A 97 -6.16 -7.47 8.88
N GLU A 98 -4.93 -7.30 8.43
CA GLU A 98 -4.31 -8.14 7.39
C GLU A 98 -3.13 -8.95 7.93
N ASN A 99 -2.49 -8.50 9.00
CA ASN A 99 -1.43 -9.25 9.69
C ASN A 99 -1.27 -8.80 11.16
N ALA A 100 -0.74 -9.69 11.99
CA ALA A 100 -0.32 -9.42 13.37
C ALA A 100 1.10 -9.96 13.58
N ILE A 101 2.00 -9.12 14.07
CA ILE A 101 3.43 -9.40 14.16
C ILE A 101 3.91 -9.07 15.57
N LEU A 102 4.57 -10.02 16.23
CA LEU A 102 5.19 -9.81 17.54
C LEU A 102 6.56 -9.14 17.39
N ASP A 103 6.93 -8.36 18.39
CA ASP A 103 8.30 -7.88 18.54
C ASP A 103 9.21 -8.98 19.13
N CYS A 104 10.46 -8.64 19.44
CA CYS A 104 11.51 -9.62 19.75
C CYS A 104 11.36 -10.32 21.10
N ASP A 105 10.60 -9.73 22.05
CA ASP A 105 10.35 -10.26 23.38
C ASP A 105 8.87 -10.50 23.67
N ASP A 106 8.07 -10.59 22.59
CA ASP A 106 6.66 -10.98 22.59
C ASP A 106 5.75 -10.13 23.50
N ASP A 107 6.09 -8.85 23.70
CA ASP A 107 5.36 -7.93 24.58
C ASP A 107 4.71 -6.74 23.84
N SER A 108 4.89 -6.65 22.52
CA SER A 108 4.16 -5.72 21.66
C SER A 108 3.70 -6.37 20.35
N ILE A 109 2.61 -5.84 19.78
CA ILE A 109 2.07 -6.33 18.51
C ILE A 109 2.01 -5.20 17.49
N LEU A 110 2.63 -5.39 16.33
CA LEU A 110 2.40 -4.60 15.14
C LEU A 110 1.28 -5.23 14.30
N PHE A 111 0.17 -4.51 14.15
CA PHE A 111 -0.88 -4.84 13.20
C PHE A 111 -0.70 -4.12 11.88
N LYS A 112 -0.67 -4.88 10.79
CA LYS A 112 -0.85 -4.33 9.43
C LYS A 112 -2.35 -4.31 9.13
N VAL A 113 -2.88 -3.16 8.78
CA VAL A 113 -4.32 -3.00 8.51
C VAL A 113 -4.56 -2.32 7.17
N GLN A 114 -5.73 -2.61 6.59
CA GLN A 114 -6.37 -1.74 5.61
C GLN A 114 -7.29 -0.77 6.38
N GLN A 115 -7.00 0.53 6.29
CA GLN A 115 -7.80 1.56 6.93
C GLN A 115 -8.96 2.01 6.03
N ILE A 116 -10.17 2.05 6.58
CA ILE A 116 -11.38 2.57 5.92
C ILE A 116 -11.78 3.86 6.63
N GLY A 117 -11.80 4.99 5.91
CA GLY A 117 -12.01 6.31 6.51
C GLY A 117 -10.85 6.73 7.43
N THR A 118 -11.02 7.81 8.19
CA THR A 118 -9.97 8.35 9.06
C THR A 118 -9.82 7.56 10.36
N VAL A 119 -8.58 7.33 10.81
CA VAL A 119 -8.35 6.59 12.06
C VAL A 119 -8.66 7.47 13.28
N CYS A 120 -8.33 8.76 13.22
CA CYS A 120 -8.41 9.66 14.35
C CYS A 120 -9.83 10.25 14.49
N HIS A 121 -10.25 10.47 15.74
CA HIS A 121 -11.54 11.10 16.05
C HIS A 121 -11.57 12.59 15.70
N THR A 122 -10.40 13.21 15.47
CA THR A 122 -10.28 14.61 15.04
C THR A 122 -10.44 14.80 13.54
N GLY A 123 -10.54 13.71 12.77
CA GLY A 123 -10.54 13.74 11.29
C GLY A 123 -9.17 13.50 10.67
N GLU A 124 -8.10 13.47 11.44
CA GLU A 124 -6.75 13.21 10.94
C GLU A 124 -6.53 11.76 10.48
N GLU A 125 -5.64 11.56 9.51
CA GLU A 125 -5.30 10.25 8.96
C GLU A 125 -4.52 9.37 9.94
N THR A 126 -3.83 9.98 10.92
CA THR A 126 -3.10 9.31 11.99
C THR A 126 -3.34 10.03 13.32
N CYS A 127 -3.27 9.29 14.44
CA CYS A 127 -3.22 9.89 15.77
C CYS A 127 -1.90 10.61 16.05
N PHE A 128 -0.85 10.36 15.27
CA PHE A 128 0.49 10.94 15.43
C PHE A 128 0.68 12.20 14.56
N TYR A 129 -0.25 13.17 14.66
CA TYR A 129 -0.28 14.36 13.79
C TYR A 129 0.30 15.64 14.43
N LYS A 130 0.85 15.55 15.66
CA LYS A 130 1.41 16.68 16.41
C LYS A 130 2.93 16.48 16.65
N PRO A 131 3.78 16.79 15.67
CA PRO A 131 5.21 16.57 15.80
C PRO A 131 5.88 17.70 16.64
N ILE A 132 7.04 17.40 17.26
CA ILE A 132 7.82 18.40 18.05
C ILE A 132 8.31 19.55 17.16
N LYS A 133 8.61 19.26 15.90
CA LYS A 133 8.87 20.23 14.84
C LYS A 133 7.95 19.91 13.67
N PRO A 134 7.41 20.88 12.93
CA PRO A 134 6.65 20.61 11.71
C PRO A 134 7.46 19.66 10.81
N GLU A 135 6.86 18.54 10.42
CA GLU A 135 7.42 17.75 9.33
C GLU A 135 7.21 18.53 8.04
N GLU A 136 8.24 18.61 7.20
CA GLU A 136 8.05 19.08 5.84
C GLU A 136 6.99 18.18 5.17
N LYS A 137 6.09 18.78 4.38
CA LYS A 137 5.06 18.04 3.66
C LYS A 137 5.71 16.83 3.00
N THR A 138 5.14 15.65 3.24
CA THR A 138 5.58 14.35 2.72
C THR A 138 6.34 14.50 1.41
N VAL A 139 7.64 14.20 1.44
CA VAL A 139 8.50 14.18 0.27
C VAL A 139 7.81 13.33 -0.79
N VAL A 140 7.55 13.91 -1.97
CA VAL A 140 7.06 13.16 -3.11
C VAL A 140 8.16 12.16 -3.47
N ASP A 141 7.84 10.87 -3.38
CA ASP A 141 8.79 9.79 -3.63
C ASP A 141 8.24 8.79 -4.67
N SER A 142 8.99 7.69 -4.88
CA SER A 142 8.68 6.66 -5.87
C SER A 142 7.29 6.02 -5.70
N ARG A 143 6.66 6.09 -4.52
CA ARG A 143 5.28 5.60 -4.30
C ARG A 143 4.26 6.38 -5.14
N MET A 144 4.62 7.56 -5.64
CA MET A 144 3.81 8.30 -6.60
C MET A 144 3.55 7.49 -7.88
N LEU A 145 4.51 6.67 -8.34
CA LEU A 145 4.35 5.86 -9.55
C LEU A 145 3.26 4.79 -9.39
N GLU A 146 3.18 4.16 -8.22
CA GLU A 146 2.11 3.19 -7.93
C GLU A 146 0.73 3.85 -7.91
N ARG A 147 0.60 4.98 -7.22
CA ARG A 147 -0.66 5.75 -7.18
C ARG A 147 -1.11 6.16 -8.59
N LEU A 148 -0.17 6.68 -9.38
CA LEU A 148 -0.43 7.10 -10.75
C LEU A 148 -0.84 5.92 -11.63
N PHE A 149 -0.17 4.77 -11.51
CA PHE A 149 -0.48 3.56 -12.27
C PHE A 149 -1.88 3.02 -11.96
N GLU A 150 -2.33 3.05 -10.71
CA GLU A 150 -3.70 2.69 -10.35
C GLU A 150 -4.73 3.63 -11.00
N VAL A 151 -4.48 4.94 -10.97
CA VAL A 151 -5.35 5.93 -11.64
C VAL A 151 -5.40 5.68 -13.16
N ILE A 152 -4.26 5.43 -13.80
CA ILE A 152 -4.20 5.12 -15.23
C ILE A 152 -5.04 3.86 -15.54
N LYS A 153 -4.85 2.78 -14.81
CA LYS A 153 -5.64 1.55 -14.99
C LYS A 153 -7.13 1.79 -14.81
N GLU A 154 -7.51 2.60 -13.82
CA GLU A 154 -8.89 2.95 -13.57
C GLU A 154 -9.49 3.73 -14.76
N ARG A 155 -8.75 4.70 -15.32
CA ARG A 155 -9.19 5.45 -16.50
C ARG A 155 -9.29 4.60 -17.76
N ILE A 156 -8.46 3.56 -17.89
CA ILE A 156 -8.57 2.59 -19.00
C ILE A 156 -9.78 1.68 -18.82
N ARG A 157 -10.05 1.20 -17.59
CA ARG A 157 -11.18 0.31 -17.29
C ARG A 157 -12.53 1.02 -17.29
N ASN A 158 -12.56 2.25 -16.79
CA ASN A 158 -13.74 3.10 -16.67
C ASN A 158 -13.48 4.42 -17.41
N PRO A 159 -13.58 4.44 -18.75
CA PRO A 159 -13.26 5.60 -19.57
C PRO A 159 -14.07 6.84 -19.21
N ASN A 160 -13.39 7.98 -19.18
CA ASN A 160 -14.01 9.29 -19.08
C ASN A 160 -13.41 10.17 -20.18
N GLU A 161 -14.24 10.72 -21.06
CA GLU A 161 -13.82 11.53 -22.21
C GLU A 161 -13.02 12.78 -21.83
N SER A 162 -13.21 13.33 -20.62
CA SER A 162 -12.42 14.45 -20.13
C SER A 162 -10.99 14.07 -19.72
N SER A 163 -10.72 12.78 -19.49
CA SER A 163 -9.41 12.27 -19.10
C SER A 163 -8.51 12.00 -20.31
N TYR A 164 -7.30 12.55 -20.26
CA TYR A 164 -6.26 12.35 -21.27
C TYR A 164 -5.97 10.86 -21.53
N VAL A 165 -5.78 10.08 -20.45
CA VAL A 165 -5.51 8.64 -20.53
C VAL A 165 -6.60 7.90 -21.30
N SER A 166 -7.87 8.25 -21.07
CA SER A 166 -8.99 7.60 -21.74
C SER A 166 -8.97 7.89 -23.24
N ARG A 167 -8.73 9.16 -23.61
CA ARG A 167 -8.64 9.56 -25.03
C ARG A 167 -7.47 8.88 -25.73
N LEU A 168 -6.30 8.84 -25.08
CA LEU A 168 -5.13 8.19 -25.65
C LEU A 168 -5.33 6.68 -25.81
N ALA A 169 -5.89 6.02 -24.79
CA ALA A 169 -6.20 4.59 -24.84
C ALA A 169 -7.23 4.26 -25.95
N ASN A 170 -8.22 5.14 -26.16
CA ASN A 170 -9.20 4.98 -27.24
C ASN A 170 -8.60 5.14 -28.64
N LYS A 171 -7.50 5.90 -28.79
CA LYS A 171 -6.75 5.99 -30.06
C LYS A 171 -5.96 4.71 -30.38
N GLY A 172 -5.81 3.81 -29.41
CA GLY A 172 -5.18 2.51 -29.59
C GLY A 172 -3.68 2.49 -29.30
N GLU A 173 -3.10 1.30 -29.43
CA GLU A 173 -1.73 0.99 -29.05
C GLU A 173 -0.70 1.88 -29.75
N ASP A 174 -0.81 2.06 -31.07
CA ASP A 174 0.17 2.81 -31.85
C ASP A 174 0.28 4.26 -31.38
N ALA A 175 -0.85 4.89 -31.02
CA ALA A 175 -0.86 6.25 -30.49
C ALA A 175 -0.19 6.35 -29.11
N ILE A 176 -0.34 5.31 -28.27
CA ILE A 176 0.34 5.25 -26.96
C ILE A 176 1.85 5.11 -27.16
N LEU A 177 2.27 4.18 -28.02
CA LEU A 177 3.69 3.91 -28.28
C LEU A 177 4.39 5.07 -28.99
N GLN A 178 3.69 5.77 -29.88
CA GLN A 178 4.18 6.98 -30.51
C GLN A 178 4.58 8.03 -29.46
N LYS A 179 3.74 8.26 -28.45
CA LYS A 179 4.06 9.20 -27.36
C LYS A 179 5.32 8.78 -26.61
N VAL A 180 5.51 7.49 -26.30
CA VAL A 180 6.76 7.03 -25.66
C VAL A 180 8.00 7.44 -26.46
N GLY A 181 7.95 7.31 -27.79
CA GLY A 181 9.05 7.70 -28.67
C GLY A 181 9.25 9.22 -28.75
N GLU A 182 8.15 9.97 -28.86
CA GLU A 182 8.13 11.45 -28.92
C GLU A 182 8.78 12.06 -27.67
N GLU A 183 8.29 11.70 -26.49
CA GLU A 183 8.80 12.22 -25.21
C GLU A 183 10.27 11.82 -24.98
N ALA A 184 10.67 10.63 -25.45
CA ALA A 184 12.05 10.19 -25.32
C ALA A 184 13.01 11.05 -26.16
N VAL A 185 12.58 11.48 -27.35
CA VAL A 185 13.35 12.41 -28.19
C VAL A 185 13.38 13.79 -27.56
N GLU A 186 12.26 14.29 -27.04
CA GLU A 186 12.18 15.58 -26.37
C GLU A 186 13.08 15.63 -25.14
N LEU A 187 13.11 14.57 -24.32
CA LEU A 187 14.04 14.42 -23.21
C LEU A 187 15.51 14.49 -23.65
N ILE A 188 15.88 13.80 -24.74
CA ILE A 188 17.25 13.84 -25.27
C ILE A 188 17.63 15.27 -25.66
N LEU A 189 16.72 16.00 -26.32
CA LEU A 189 16.94 17.39 -26.75
C LEU A 189 17.05 18.34 -25.56
N ALA A 190 16.19 18.18 -24.54
CA ALA A 190 16.21 18.98 -23.32
C ALA A 190 17.51 18.80 -22.53
N LEU A 191 17.96 17.54 -22.37
CA LEU A 191 19.23 17.20 -21.72
C LEU A 191 20.42 17.78 -22.48
N LYS A 192 20.44 17.62 -23.81
CA LYS A 192 21.50 18.18 -24.67
C LYS A 192 21.57 19.71 -24.56
N SER A 193 20.44 20.35 -24.31
CA SER A 193 20.33 21.80 -24.16
C SER A 193 20.65 22.30 -22.74
N ASN A 194 21.02 21.42 -21.80
CA ASN A 194 21.30 21.73 -20.40
C ASN A 194 20.16 22.51 -19.69
N LYS A 195 18.91 22.16 -20.00
CA LYS A 195 17.73 22.77 -19.37
C LYS A 195 17.16 21.83 -18.31
N PRO A 196 17.48 21.98 -17.02
CA PRO A 196 17.12 21.00 -15.99
C PRO A 196 15.61 20.88 -15.75
N GLU A 197 14.88 22.00 -15.82
CA GLU A 197 13.42 22.00 -15.64
C GLU A 197 12.71 21.27 -16.79
N GLU A 198 13.07 21.61 -18.04
CA GLU A 198 12.56 20.94 -19.25
C GLU A 198 12.93 19.45 -19.23
N SER A 199 14.19 19.11 -18.91
CA SER A 199 14.62 17.71 -18.81
C SER A 199 13.82 16.93 -17.76
N THR A 200 13.45 17.57 -16.65
CA THR A 200 12.63 16.94 -15.60
C THR A 200 11.20 16.72 -16.09
N TYR A 201 10.64 17.70 -16.80
CA TYR A 201 9.32 17.62 -17.40
C TYR A 201 9.25 16.47 -18.41
N GLU A 202 10.15 16.43 -19.39
CA GLU A 202 10.18 15.38 -20.42
C GLU A 202 10.45 13.99 -19.82
N ALA A 203 11.30 13.90 -18.79
CA ALA A 203 11.53 12.64 -18.09
C ALA A 203 10.26 12.13 -17.40
N ALA A 204 9.44 13.04 -16.84
CA ALA A 204 8.17 12.69 -16.24
C ALA A 204 7.18 12.18 -17.31
N ASP A 205 7.13 12.81 -18.48
CA ASP A 205 6.24 12.41 -19.58
C ASP A 205 6.65 11.06 -20.19
N VAL A 206 7.96 10.79 -20.37
CA VAL A 206 8.47 9.46 -20.73
C VAL A 206 7.99 8.40 -19.73
N ILE A 207 8.18 8.63 -18.43
CA ILE A 207 7.76 7.68 -17.38
C ILE A 207 6.24 7.50 -17.42
N PHE A 208 5.48 8.59 -17.52
CA PHE A 208 4.01 8.55 -17.60
C PHE A 208 3.55 7.69 -18.77
N HIS A 209 4.11 7.88 -19.96
CA HIS A 209 3.73 7.12 -21.15
C HIS A 209 4.17 5.65 -21.11
N ILE A 210 5.27 5.32 -20.43
CA ILE A 210 5.62 3.94 -20.09
C ILE A 210 4.55 3.33 -19.17
N LEU A 211 4.09 4.05 -18.14
CA LEU A 211 3.03 3.59 -17.25
C LEU A 211 1.71 3.35 -18.01
N VAL A 212 1.31 4.25 -18.90
CA VAL A 212 0.12 4.06 -19.76
C VAL A 212 0.27 2.83 -20.64
N SER A 213 1.45 2.63 -21.24
CA SER A 213 1.74 1.46 -22.09
C SER A 213 1.61 0.15 -21.30
N PHE A 214 2.20 0.08 -20.10
CA PHE A 214 2.11 -1.09 -19.23
C PHE A 214 0.67 -1.37 -18.80
N ALA A 215 -0.08 -0.33 -18.42
CA ALA A 215 -1.47 -0.47 -18.01
C ALA A 215 -2.35 -0.95 -19.18
N HIS A 216 -2.16 -0.40 -20.38
CA HIS A 216 -2.88 -0.80 -21.59
C HIS A 216 -2.62 -2.26 -21.97
N LYS A 217 -1.36 -2.72 -21.84
CA LYS A 217 -0.96 -4.11 -22.06
C LYS A 217 -1.35 -5.07 -20.93
N GLY A 218 -1.82 -4.56 -19.80
CA GLY A 218 -2.13 -5.36 -18.60
C GLY A 218 -0.90 -5.88 -17.85
N TYR A 219 0.27 -5.25 -18.05
CA TYR A 219 1.51 -5.62 -17.37
C TYR A 219 1.56 -5.06 -15.94
N ARG A 220 2.41 -5.66 -15.10
CA ARG A 220 2.61 -5.23 -13.70
C ARG A 220 3.66 -4.13 -13.67
N LEU A 221 3.36 -2.96 -13.07
CA LEU A 221 4.39 -1.97 -12.78
C LEU A 221 5.55 -2.59 -11.97
N ASN A 222 5.24 -3.46 -11.02
CA ASN A 222 6.25 -4.11 -10.16
C ASN A 222 7.31 -4.90 -10.95
N SER A 223 7.04 -5.36 -12.17
CA SER A 223 8.05 -6.08 -12.95
C SER A 223 9.21 -5.19 -13.39
N ILE A 224 9.00 -3.88 -13.52
CA ILE A 224 10.10 -2.92 -13.80
C ILE A 224 11.03 -2.84 -12.58
N PHE A 225 10.48 -2.74 -11.37
CA PHE A 225 11.26 -2.66 -10.14
C PHE A 225 11.98 -3.98 -9.84
N GLU A 226 11.32 -5.13 -10.04
CA GLU A 226 11.91 -6.47 -9.94
C GLU A 226 13.15 -6.59 -10.87
N GLU A 227 13.04 -6.14 -12.12
CA GLU A 227 14.14 -6.14 -13.09
C GLU A 227 15.29 -5.20 -12.67
N LEU A 228 14.99 -3.98 -12.20
CA LEU A 228 16.00 -3.04 -11.72
C LEU A 228 16.76 -3.60 -10.51
N GLU A 229 16.06 -4.23 -9.58
CA GLU A 229 16.67 -4.90 -8.42
C GLU A 229 17.60 -6.04 -8.85
N GLN A 230 17.17 -6.87 -9.81
CA GLN A 230 17.98 -7.95 -10.35
C GLN A 230 19.27 -7.43 -10.99
N ARG A 231 19.19 -6.36 -11.79
CA ARG A 231 20.36 -5.71 -12.41
C ARG A 231 21.31 -5.10 -11.39
N HIS A 232 20.78 -4.54 -10.31
CA HIS A 232 21.60 -4.01 -9.25
C HIS A 232 22.37 -5.14 -8.55
N LYS A 233 21.69 -6.22 -8.15
CA LYS A 233 22.32 -7.39 -7.52
C LYS A 233 23.41 -8.01 -8.38
N SER A 234 23.18 -8.15 -9.70
CA SER A 234 24.16 -8.77 -10.60
C SER A 234 25.43 -7.93 -10.82
N LYS A 235 25.37 -6.60 -10.63
CA LYS A 235 26.53 -5.71 -10.77
C LYS A 235 27.28 -5.45 -9.45
N THR A 236 26.58 -5.54 -8.32
CA THR A 236 27.16 -5.26 -6.99
C THR A 236 27.80 -6.49 -6.35
N LEU A 237 27.46 -7.70 -6.81
CA LEU A 237 28.15 -8.94 -6.43
C LEU A 237 29.46 -9.07 -7.23
N ILE A 238 30.56 -8.56 -6.67
CA ILE A 238 31.92 -8.90 -7.12
C ILE A 238 32.10 -10.42 -6.96
N PRO A 239 32.61 -11.17 -7.97
CA PRO A 239 33.02 -12.55 -7.76
C PRO A 239 34.11 -12.56 -6.68
N GLN A 240 33.84 -13.19 -5.54
CA GLN A 240 34.88 -13.54 -4.59
C GLN A 240 35.75 -14.60 -5.28
N ASN A 241 36.86 -14.15 -5.89
CA ASN A 241 37.98 -15.01 -6.24
C ASN A 241 38.87 -15.21 -5.01
#